data_AF-A0A068X4W4-F1
#
_entry.id   AF-A0A068X4W4-F1
#
_cell.length_a   1.000
_cell.length_b   1.000
_cell.length_c   1.000
_cell.angle_alpha   90.00
_cell.angle_beta   90.00
_cell.angle_gamma   90.00
#
_symmetry.space_group_name_H-M   'P 1'
#
loop_
_entity.id
_entity.type
_entity.pdbx_description
1 polymer ?
#
loop_
_entity_poly.entity_id
_entity_poly.type
_entity_poly.pdbx_seq_one_letter_code
_entity_poly.pdbx_strand_id
1 'polypeptide(L)' 'MHQIAEKLPKETTGMYACCNPVPPLLRKYVSDFHQVVLDARNGKHIEQVTFLSALLLEVIN' A
#
# COMPACT_ATOMS: atom_id res chain seq x y z
N MET A 1 -3.78 6.91 8.63
CA MET A 1 -2.88 5.82 8.19
C MET A 1 -3.64 4.56 7.78
N HIS A 2 -4.58 4.05 8.58
CA HIS A 2 -5.38 2.85 8.22
C HIS A 2 -5.97 2.91 6.80
N GLN A 3 -6.70 3.98 6.46
CA GLN A 3 -7.27 4.13 5.11
C GLN A 3 -6.24 4.21 3.97
N ILE A 4 -5.04 4.73 4.22
CA ILE A 4 -3.98 4.80 3.19
C ILE A 4 -3.46 3.39 2.89
N ALA A 5 -3.23 2.59 3.94
CA ALA A 5 -2.77 1.21 3.81
C ALA A 5 -3.81 0.31 3.15
N GLU A 6 -5.10 0.50 3.44
CA GLU A 6 -6.18 -0.26 2.81
C GLU A 6 -6.40 0.11 1.34
N LYS A 7 -6.33 1.41 1.00
CA LYS A 7 -6.68 1.90 -0.34
C LYS A 7 -5.51 1.95 -1.31
N LEU A 8 -4.27 1.94 -0.81
CA LEU A 8 -3.03 2.04 -1.59
C LEU A 8 -3.14 3.05 -2.76
N PRO A 9 -3.45 4.33 -2.47
CA PRO A 9 -3.76 5.32 -3.50
C PRO A 9 -2.61 5.50 -4.49
N LYS A 10 -2.96 5.45 -5.78
CA LYS A 10 -2.01 5.59 -6.89
C LYS A 10 -1.44 6.99 -7.04
N GLU A 11 -2.19 8.02 -6.62
CA GLU A 11 -1.85 9.43 -6.76
C GLU A 11 -1.78 10.12 -5.39
N THR A 12 -0.99 11.20 -5.27
CA THR A 12 -0.83 11.97 -4.01
C THR A 12 -2.13 12.61 -3.54
N THR A 13 -3.05 12.97 -4.44
CA THR A 13 -4.40 13.46 -4.10
C THR A 13 -5.22 12.42 -3.33
N GLY A 14 -5.05 11.14 -3.66
CA GLY A 14 -5.66 10.03 -2.94
C GLY A 14 -5.14 9.91 -1.50
N MET A 15 -3.87 10.29 -1.24
CA MET A 15 -3.32 10.31 0.12
C MET A 15 -4.04 11.31 1.02
N TYR A 16 -4.32 12.51 0.50
CA TYR A 16 -5.06 13.54 1.22
C TYR A 16 -6.52 13.15 1.44
N ALA A 17 -7.17 12.53 0.45
CA ALA A 17 -8.55 12.06 0.57
C ALA A 17 -8.73 10.97 1.65
N CYS A 18 -7.66 10.26 2.00
CA CYS A 18 -7.68 9.23 3.06
C CYS A 18 -7.55 9.80 4.48
N CYS A 19 -7.32 11.11 4.64
CA CYS A 19 -7.11 11.74 5.95
C CYS A 19 -7.98 12.98 6.12
N ASN A 20 -8.87 12.98 7.11
CA ASN A 20 -9.67 14.15 7.47
C ASN A 20 -9.75 14.29 9.00
N PRO A 21 -9.10 15.30 9.62
CA PRO A 21 -8.28 16.34 8.98
C PRO A 21 -6.95 15.79 8.44
N VAL A 22 -6.38 16.48 7.44
CA VAL A 22 -5.08 16.09 6.88
C VAL A 22 -3.94 16.41 7.86
N PRO A 23 -3.09 15.44 8.22
CA PRO A 23 -1.94 15.68 9.10
C PRO A 23 -0.94 16.67 8.48
N PRO A 24 -0.34 17.58 9.26
CA PRO A 24 0.66 18.53 8.76
C PRO A 24 1.90 17.84 8.19
N LEU A 25 2.32 16.73 8.79
CA LEU A 25 3.45 15.93 8.27
C LEU A 25 3.11 15.27 6.93
N LEU A 26 1.89 14.79 6.74
CA LEU A 26 1.46 14.25 5.47
C LEU A 26 1.51 15.33 4.37
N ARG A 27 1.09 16.56 4.66
CA ARG A 27 1.22 17.69 3.71
C ARG A 27 2.68 18.00 3.36
N LYS A 28 3.57 17.97 4.36
CA LYS A 28 4.98 18.32 4.16
C LYS A 28 5.76 17.26 3.39
N TYR A 29 5.44 15.98 3.60
CA TYR A 29 6.22 14.84 3.12
C TYR A 29 5.39 13.90 2.23
N VAL A 30 4.34 14.40 1.56
CA VAL A 30 3.39 13.56 0.81
C VAL A 30 4.10 12.70 -0.23
N SER A 31 5.12 13.22 -0.90
CA SER A 31 5.88 12.51 -1.92
C SER A 31 6.62 11.31 -1.33
N ASP A 32 7.23 11.47 -0.15
CA ASP A 32 7.96 10.40 0.53
C ASP A 32 7.00 9.28 0.96
N PHE A 33 5.86 9.66 1.57
CA PHE A 33 4.80 8.71 1.91
C PHE A 33 4.24 8.00 0.67
N HIS A 34 4.05 8.74 -0.43
CA HIS A 34 3.50 8.22 -1.68
C HIS A 34 4.44 7.24 -2.36
N GLN A 35 5.75 7.44 -2.31
CA GLN A 35 6.73 6.45 -2.81
C GLN A 35 6.61 5.12 -2.07
N VAL A 36 6.52 5.13 -0.74
CA VAL A 36 6.34 3.90 0.05
C VAL A 36 5.03 3.18 -0.33
N VAL A 37 3.94 3.94 -0.51
CA VAL A 37 2.65 3.38 -0.91
C VAL A 37 2.67 2.83 -2.34
N LEU A 38 3.36 3.49 -3.28
CA LEU A 38 3.55 2.98 -4.63
C LEU A 38 4.37 1.70 -4.66
N ASP A 39 5.46 1.65 -3.89
CA ASP A 39 6.27 0.44 -3.75
C ASP A 39 5.45 -0.73 -3.20
N ALA A 40 4.61 -0.48 -2.19
CA ALA A 40 3.68 -1.47 -1.65
C ALA A 40 2.63 -1.92 -2.70
N ARG A 41 2.02 -0.96 -3.42
CA ARG A 41 1.06 -1.23 -4.50
C ARG A 41 1.65 -2.07 -5.63
N ASN A 42 2.93 -1.85 -5.93
CA ASN A 42 3.66 -2.56 -6.96
C ASN A 42 4.27 -3.88 -6.47
N GLY A 43 4.03 -4.26 -5.21
CA GLY A 43 4.49 -5.53 -4.65
C GLY A 43 6.00 -5.62 -4.41
N LYS A 44 6.72 -4.49 -4.35
CA LYS A 44 8.18 -4.44 -4.24
C LYS A 44 8.73 -5.06 -2.95
N HIS A 45 7.89 -5.13 -1.91
CA HIS A 45 8.24 -5.68 -0.58
C HIS A 45 7.48 -6.96 -0.22
N ILE A 46 6.89 -7.65 -1.22
CA ILE A 46 6.27 -8.95 -0.99
C ILE A 46 7.39 -10.00 -0.90
N GLU A 47 7.86 -10.24 0.32
CA GLU A 47 8.66 -11.43 0.61
C GLU A 47 7.70 -12.61 0.86
N GLN A 48 7.58 -13.49 -0.14
CA GLN A 48 7.31 -14.94 0.02
C GLN A 48 5.96 -15.40 0.63
N VAL A 49 4.84 -14.67 0.50
CA VAL A 49 3.50 -15.28 0.81
C VAL A 49 2.97 -16.16 -0.33
N THR A 50 3.64 -16.17 -1.48
CA THR A 50 3.26 -16.95 -2.67
C THR A 50 3.52 -18.45 -2.57
N PHE A 51 4.49 -18.90 -1.75
CA PHE A 51 4.84 -20.32 -1.71
C PHE A 51 3.72 -21.19 -1.11
N LEU A 52 3.08 -20.73 -0.03
CA LEU A 52 1.99 -21.46 0.62
C LEU A 52 0.69 -21.43 -0.19
N SER A 53 0.39 -20.33 -0.90
CA SER A 53 -0.82 -20.25 -1.72
C SER A 53 -0.72 -21.07 -3.01
N ALA A 54 0.47 -21.14 -3.62
CA ALA A 54 0.69 -21.96 -4.81
C ALA A 54 0.64 -23.46 -4.49
N LEU A 55 1.28 -23.88 -3.39
CA LEU A 55 1.28 -25.30 -2.96
C LEU A 55 -0.12 -25.80 -2.60
N LEU A 56 -0.98 -24.95 -2.02
CA LEU A 56 -2.37 -25.30 -1.72
C LEU A 56 -3.21 -25.55 -2.98
N LEU A 57 -2.92 -24.88 -4.09
CA LEU A 57 -3.61 -25.11 -5.37
C LEU A 57 -3.14 -26.41 -6.06
N GLU A 58 -1.86 -26.78 -5.91
CA GLU A 58 -1.30 -28.00 -6.48
C GLU A 58 -1.73 -29.29 -5.75
N VAL A 59 -2.10 -29.21 -4.47
CA VAL A 59 -2.53 -30.39 -3.68
C VAL A 59 -4.03 -30.72 -3.89
N ILE A 60 -4.81 -29.79 -4.45
CA ILE A 60 -6.27 -29.93 -4.64
C ILE A 60 -6.65 -30.40 -6.07
N ASN A 61 -5.69 -30.54 -6.99
CA ASN A 61 -5.90 -31.07 -8.35
C ASN A 61 -5.06 -32.32 -8.61
#